data_AF-L0R4D8-F1
#
_entry.id   AF-L0R4D8-F1
#
_cell.length_a   1.000
_cell.length_b   1.000
_cell.length_c   1.000
_cell.angle_alpha   90.00
_cell.angle_beta   90.00
_cell.angle_gamma   90.00
#
_symmetry.space_group_name_H-M   'P 1'
#
loop_
_entity.id
_entity.type
_entity.pdbx_description
1 polymer ?
#
loop_
_entity_poly.entity_id
_entity_poly.type
_entity_poly.pdbx_seq_one_letter_code
_entity_poly.pdbx_strand_id
1 'polypeptide(L)' 'MQASTKDLRFHTKEILDAAMRGEEVIITFHGKPYAKIVPFDNSRKADNKQNDFCGMWKDRTDMDDVNSYISKLRKRRSF' A
#
# COMPACT_ATOMS: atom_id res chain seq x y z
N MET A 1 -0.14 0.24 -13.89
CA MET A 1 -1.47 -0.10 -14.47
C MET A 1 -1.58 0.48 -15.88
N GLN A 2 -2.39 -0.10 -16.77
CA GLN A 2 -2.70 0.47 -18.10
C GLN A 2 -4.21 0.63 -18.26
N ALA A 3 -4.66 1.76 -18.82
CA ALA A 3 -6.06 2.04 -19.11
C ALA A 3 -6.21 2.66 -20.50
N SER A 4 -7.33 2.41 -21.19
CA SER A 4 -7.62 3.07 -22.46
C SER A 4 -8.20 4.47 -22.25
N THR A 5 -8.22 5.31 -23.28
CA THR A 5 -8.96 6.58 -23.26
C THR A 5 -10.45 6.40 -22.99
N LYS A 6 -11.04 5.26 -23.37
CA LYS A 6 -12.42 4.92 -23.06
C LYS A 6 -12.58 4.73 -21.56
N ASP A 7 -11.67 3.96 -20.94
CA ASP A 7 -11.68 3.70 -19.50
C ASP A 7 -11.45 5.00 -18.71
N LEU A 8 -10.57 5.87 -19.20
CA LEU A 8 -10.36 7.19 -18.60
C LEU A 8 -11.66 8.02 -18.54
N ARG A 9 -12.50 7.93 -19.57
CA ARG A 9 -13.77 8.67 -19.65
C ARG A 9 -14.85 8.11 -18.73
N PHE A 10 -14.95 6.79 -18.61
CA PHE A 10 -16.03 6.15 -17.86
C PHE A 10 -15.66 5.84 -16.39
N HIS A 11 -14.38 5.61 -16.11
CA HIS A 11 -13.86 5.19 -14.80
C HIS A 11 -12.85 6.19 -14.24
N THR A 12 -13.05 7.49 -14.49
CA THR A 12 -12.12 8.55 -14.09
C THR A 12 -11.84 8.53 -12.58
N LYS A 13 -12.87 8.29 -11.77
CA LYS A 13 -12.73 8.22 -10.30
C LYS A 13 -11.78 7.10 -9.86
N GLU A 14 -11.98 5.89 -10.37
CA GLU A 14 -11.17 4.72 -10.02
C GLU A 14 -9.70 4.89 -10.46
N ILE A 15 -9.50 5.48 -11.64
CA ILE A 15 -8.17 5.77 -12.18
C ILE A 15 -7.44 6.83 -11.33
N LEU A 16 -8.15 7.86 -10.88
CA LEU A 16 -7.59 8.85 -9.97
C LEU A 16 -7.31 8.25 -8.58
N ASP A 17 -8.20 7.41 -8.06
CA ASP A 17 -7.99 6.72 -6.78
C ASP A 17 -6.76 5.79 -6.85
N ALA A 18 -6.53 5.11 -7.97
CA ALA A 18 -5.32 4.32 -8.22
C ALA A 18 -4.06 5.19 -8.21
N ALA A 19 -4.08 6.31 -8.94
CA ALA A 19 -2.98 7.26 -8.92
C ALA A 19 -2.72 7.82 -7.52
N MET A 20 -3.76 8.11 -6.74
CA MET A 20 -3.64 8.58 -5.36
C MET A 20 -3.05 7.54 -4.39
N ARG A 21 -3.24 6.24 -4.63
CA ARG A 21 -2.59 5.17 -3.86
C ARG A 21 -1.10 5.01 -4.15
N GLY A 22 -0.55 5.77 -5.10
CA GLY A 22 0.84 5.68 -5.51
C GLY A 22 1.07 4.80 -6.74
N GLU A 23 0.01 4.33 -7.41
CA GLU A 23 0.14 3.52 -8.62
C GLU A 23 0.30 4.42 -9.86
N GLU A 24 1.28 4.12 -10.72
CA GLU A 24 1.37 4.79 -12.02
C GLU A 24 0.37 4.20 -13.02
N VAL A 25 -0.48 5.05 -13.60
CA VAL A 25 -1.46 4.65 -14.60
C VAL A 25 -1.08 5.20 -15.98
N ILE A 26 -0.80 4.30 -16.92
CA ILE A 26 -0.51 4.65 -18.31
C ILE A 26 -1.82 4.68 -19.10
N ILE A 27 -2.14 5.82 -19.68
CA ILE A 27 -3.28 5.99 -20.57
C ILE A 27 -2.84 5.69 -22.01
N THR A 28 -3.59 4.80 -22.65
CA THR A 28 -3.37 4.41 -24.05
C THR A 28 -4.45 4.98 -24.96
N PHE A 29 -4.04 5.43 -26.14
CA PHE A 29 -4.92 5.83 -27.23
C PHE A 29 -4.64 4.94 -28.44
N HIS A 30 -5.66 4.20 -28.91
CA HIS A 30 -5.51 3.18 -29.96
C HIS A 30 -4.33 2.21 -29.72
N GLY A 31 -4.19 1.74 -28.48
CA GLY A 31 -3.15 0.79 -28.08
C GLY A 31 -1.74 1.38 -27.92
N LYS A 32 -1.56 2.68 -28.20
CA LYS A 32 -0.28 3.37 -27.99
C LYS A 32 -0.29 4.13 -26.67
N PRO A 33 0.78 4.07 -25.87
CA PRO A 33 0.89 4.90 -24.67
C PRO A 33 0.88 6.37 -25.08
N TYR A 34 0.00 7.14 -24.46
CA TYR A 34 -0.23 8.55 -24.82
C TYR A 34 0.03 9.49 -23.65
N ALA A 35 -0.36 9.09 -22.44
CA ALA A 35 -0.13 9.88 -21.23
C ALA A 35 0.14 8.97 -20.02
N LYS A 36 0.75 9.54 -18.99
CA LYS A 36 0.92 8.89 -17.68
C LYS A 36 0.27 9.77 -16.62
N ILE A 37 -0.57 9.17 -15.78
CA ILE A 37 -1.09 9.80 -14.58
C ILE A 37 -0.23 9.30 -13.42
N VAL A 38 0.41 10.25 -12.75
CA VAL A 38 1.21 10.02 -11.55
C VAL A 38 0.61 10.83 -10.41
N PRO A 39 0.70 10.34 -9.16
CA PRO A 39 0.45 11.20 -8.02
C PRO A 39 1.36 12.42 -8.11
N PHE A 40 0.81 13.60 -7.85
CA PHE A 40 1.66 14.71 -7.51
C PHE A 40 2.39 14.35 -6.22
N ASP A 41 3.67 14.70 -6.16
CA ASP A 41 4.50 14.62 -4.96
C ASP A 41 3.99 15.67 -3.95
N ASN A 42 2.79 15.43 -3.45
CA ASN A 42 2.28 16.15 -2.32
C ASN A 42 3.12 15.62 -1.17
N SER A 43 4.12 16.39 -0.78
CA SER A 43 4.64 16.43 0.58
C SER A 43 3.57 16.85 1.60
N ARG A 44 2.26 16.66 1.30
CA ARG A 44 1.29 16.28 2.31
C ARG A 44 1.86 15.00 2.86
N LYS A 45 2.68 15.19 3.89
CA LYS A 45 2.95 14.26 4.97
C LYS A 45 1.92 13.17 4.80
N ALA A 46 2.36 11.97 4.44
CA ALA A 46 1.62 10.82 4.90
C ALA A 46 1.20 11.25 6.30
N ASP A 47 -0.10 11.46 6.49
CA ASP A 47 -0.66 11.29 7.79
C ASP A 47 -0.31 9.81 8.02
N ASN A 48 0.93 9.56 8.44
CA ASN A 48 1.27 8.81 9.60
C ASN A 48 0.42 9.42 10.73
N LYS A 49 -0.91 9.36 10.59
CA LYS A 49 -1.73 8.70 11.56
C LYS A 49 -1.00 7.40 11.74
N GLN A 50 -0.05 7.43 12.69
CA GLN A 50 0.43 6.24 13.34
C GLN A 50 -0.88 5.52 13.64
N ASN A 51 -1.13 4.48 12.87
CA ASN A 51 -2.23 3.61 13.16
C ASN A 51 -2.01 3.24 14.63
N ASP A 52 -2.97 3.48 15.52
CA ASP A 52 -2.78 3.24 16.96
C ASP A 52 -2.32 1.79 17.23
N PHE A 53 -2.57 0.89 16.27
CA PHE A 53 -2.10 -0.49 16.25
C PHE A 53 -0.63 -0.69 15.83
N CYS A 54 -0.05 0.22 15.03
CA CYS A 54 1.35 0.19 14.63
C CYS A 54 2.25 0.70 15.77
N GLY A 55 3.00 -0.22 16.39
CA GLY A 55 3.91 0.11 17.50
C GLY A 55 3.41 -0.34 18.87
N MET A 56 2.26 -1.00 18.95
CA MET A 56 1.75 -1.60 20.21
C MET A 56 2.76 -2.52 20.90
N TRP A 57 3.70 -3.10 20.15
CA TRP A 57 4.70 -4.04 20.67
C TRP A 57 6.10 -3.41 20.72
N LYS A 58 6.22 -2.09 20.55
CA LYS A 58 7.51 -1.38 20.55
C LYS A 58 8.24 -1.47 21.88
N ASP A 59 7.49 -1.47 22.98
CA ASP A 59 8.06 -1.49 24.33
C ASP A 59 8.19 -2.92 24.91
N ARG A 60 7.92 -3.93 24.09
CA ARG A 60 8.00 -5.35 24.48
C ARG A 60 9.39 -5.90 24.22
N THR A 61 10.13 -6.11 25.30
CA THR A 61 11.46 -6.74 25.28
C THR A 61 11.40 -8.27 25.21
N ASP A 62 10.23 -8.88 25.48
CA ASP A 62 10.06 -10.33 25.42
C ASP A 62 10.07 -10.91 23.99
N MET A 63 9.98 -10.03 22.98
CA MET A 63 9.99 -10.35 21.56
C MET A 63 11.24 -9.83 20.82
N ASP A 64 12.30 -9.45 21.53
CA ASP A 64 13.56 -8.98 20.92
C ASP A 64 14.10 -10.00 19.90
N ASP A 65 13.95 -11.30 20.17
CA ASP A 65 14.17 -12.39 19.21
C ASP A 65 12.84 -13.00 18.75
N VAL A 66 12.36 -12.51 17.59
CA VAL A 66 11.14 -12.95 16.92
C VAL A 66 11.11 -14.47 16.69
N ASN A 67 12.24 -15.07 16.31
CA ASN A 67 12.28 -16.50 15.95
C ASN A 67 12.13 -17.37 17.19
N SER A 68 12.83 -17.04 18.28
CA SER A 68 12.71 -17.74 19.56
C SER A 68 11.32 -17.59 20.16
N TYR A 69 10.73 -16.38 20.08
CA TYR A 69 9.39 -16.12 20.55
C TYR A 69 8.33 -16.97 19.83
N ILE A 70 8.35 -16.98 18.49
CA ILE A 70 7.42 -17.78 17.67
C ILE A 70 7.63 -19.28 17.93
N SER A 71 8.88 -19.73 18.06
CA SER A 71 9.19 -21.13 18.37
C SER A 71 8.58 -21.57 19.71
N LYS A 72 8.68 -20.74 20.75
CA LYS A 72 8.03 -20.98 22.05
C LYS A 72 6.51 -21.05 21.93
N LEU A 73 5.88 -20.16 21.17
CA LEU A 73 4.43 -20.18 20.95
C LEU A 73 3.95 -21.44 20.21
N ARG A 74 4.75 -21.96 19.29
CA ARG A 74 4.44 -23.20 18.53
C ARG A 74 4.67 -24.47 19.33
N LYS A 75 5.34 -24.42 20.48
CA LYS A 75 5.51 -25.60 21.33
C LYS A 75 4.14 -26.03 21.87
N ARG A 76 3.81 -27.31 21.68
CA ARG A 76 2.64 -27.92 22.29
C ARG A 76 2.71 -27.70 23.81
N ARG A 77 1.60 -27.27 24.42
CA ARG A 77 1.51 -27.23 25.89
C ARG A 77 1.68 -28.66 26.41
N SER A 78 2.73 -28.89 27.18
CA SER A 78 2.81 -30.09 28.00
C SER A 78 1.83 -29.90 29.16
N PHE A 79 0.93 -30.85 29.34
CA PHE A 79 0.23 -31.05 30.59
C PHE A 79 1.15 -31.81 31.56
#